data_AF-A0A8I2BWA2-F1
#
_entry.id   AF-A0A8I2BWA2-F1
#
_cell.length_a   1.000
_cell.length_b   1.000
_cell.length_c   1.000
_cell.angle_alpha   90.00
_cell.angle_beta   90.00
_cell.angle_gamma   90.00
#
_symmetry.space_group_name_H-M   'P 1'
#
loop_
_entity.id
_entity.type
_entity.pdbx_description
1 polymer ?
#
loop_
_entity_poly.entity_id
_entity_poly.type
_entity_poly.pdbx_seq_one_letter_code
_entity_poly.pdbx_strand_id
1 'polypeptide(L)'
;MNNRMDYQRELERIREHFGYDFMALALVEPAEYQYVIKWKNAAGNLNDRFKRIVLQSGKGIAGIVFKTGKSVFIPSIYQYVGADNLFNYPIVQSEKLKSLGAVPLWNDARVAGVLLGGFREEQLMTEAMMRDLEALAHRGIGELNGKEVM
;
A
#
# COMPACT_ATOMS: atom_id res chain seq x y z
N MET A 1 21.66 -20.32 -3.99
CA MET A 1 21.75 -18.98 -3.36
C MET A 1 20.34 -18.39 -3.40
N ASN A 2 19.61 -18.41 -2.27
CA ASN A 2 18.25 -17.87 -2.22
C ASN A 2 18.33 -16.36 -2.38
N ASN A 3 17.94 -15.87 -3.55
CA ASN A 3 17.81 -14.44 -3.85
C ASN A 3 16.63 -13.90 -3.03
N ARG A 4 16.84 -13.66 -1.73
CA ARG A 4 15.83 -13.08 -0.85
C ARG A 4 15.62 -11.66 -1.34
N MET A 5 14.63 -11.47 -2.20
CA MET A 5 14.31 -10.18 -2.79
C MET A 5 14.11 -9.16 -1.68
N ASP A 6 14.90 -8.09 -1.73
CA ASP A 6 14.94 -7.07 -0.71
C ASP A 6 13.84 -6.05 -0.98
N TYR A 7 12.57 -6.42 -0.72
CA TYR A 7 11.42 -5.53 -0.85
C TYR A 7 11.66 -4.16 -0.18
N GLN A 8 12.43 -4.15 0.91
CA GLN A 8 12.80 -2.91 1.59
C GLN A 8 13.62 -1.99 0.69
N ARG A 9 14.67 -2.50 0.04
CA ARG A 9 15.51 -1.72 -0.88
C ARG A 9 14.75 -1.28 -2.12
N GLU A 10 13.86 -2.13 -2.63
CA GLU A 10 13.03 -1.77 -3.78
C GLU A 10 12.06 -0.63 -3.44
N LEU A 11 11.37 -0.70 -2.29
CA LEU A 11 10.53 0.40 -1.81
C LEU A 11 11.31 1.69 -1.64
N GLU A 12 12.52 1.65 -1.08
CA GLU A 12 13.35 2.84 -0.91
C GLU A 12 13.68 3.49 -2.26
N ARG A 13 14.10 2.68 -3.23
CA ARG A 13 14.44 3.15 -4.59
C ARG A 13 13.23 3.78 -5.28
N ILE A 14 12.05 3.17 -5.18
CA ILE A 14 10.82 3.69 -5.79
C ILE A 14 10.42 4.98 -5.08
N ARG A 15 10.47 5.01 -3.76
CA ARG A 15 10.15 6.17 -2.94
C ARG A 15 10.99 7.37 -3.35
N GLU A 16 12.30 7.21 -3.45
CA GLU A 16 13.21 8.28 -3.88
C GLU A 16 12.98 8.71 -5.33
N HIS A 17 12.78 7.75 -6.25
CA HIS A 17 12.60 8.04 -7.66
C HIS A 17 11.32 8.84 -7.96
N PHE A 18 10.22 8.47 -7.31
CA PHE A 18 8.92 9.14 -7.49
C PHE A 18 8.67 10.26 -6.47
N GLY A 19 9.59 10.47 -5.52
CA GLY A 19 9.49 11.54 -4.53
C GLY A 19 8.45 11.32 -3.45
N TYR A 20 8.03 10.08 -3.17
CA TYR A 20 7.08 9.80 -2.09
C TYR A 20 7.70 10.11 -0.72
N ASP A 21 6.90 10.66 0.19
CA ASP A 21 7.30 10.78 1.60
C ASP A 21 7.35 9.44 2.32
N PHE A 22 6.49 8.52 1.86
CA PHE A 22 6.27 7.22 2.46
C PHE A 22 5.83 6.21 1.40
N MET A 23 6.41 5.01 1.45
CA MET A 23 5.87 3.86 0.74
C MET A 23 5.74 2.67 1.68
N ALA A 24 4.75 1.81 1.44
CA ALA A 24 4.61 0.57 2.18
C ALA A 24 4.06 -0.57 1.34
N LEU A 25 4.49 -1.77 1.68
CA LEU A 25 4.02 -3.03 1.12
C LEU A 25 3.25 -3.81 2.18
N ALA A 26 1.98 -4.08 1.91
CA ALA A 26 1.19 -5.02 2.67
C ALA A 26 1.15 -6.38 1.97
N LEU A 27 1.32 -7.47 2.72
CA LEU A 27 1.14 -8.83 2.20
C LEU A 27 -0.06 -9.49 2.87
N VAL A 28 -0.72 -10.34 2.09
CA VAL A 28 -1.84 -11.16 2.54
C VAL A 28 -1.29 -12.47 3.11
N GLU A 29 -1.68 -12.78 4.34
CA GLU A 29 -1.28 -14.02 5.02
C GLU A 29 -2.52 -14.85 5.36
N PRO A 30 -2.43 -16.20 5.24
CA PRO A 30 -3.46 -17.07 5.79
C PRO A 30 -3.48 -16.95 7.32
N ALA A 31 -4.70 -16.94 7.87
CA ALA A 31 -5.01 -17.09 9.29
C ALA A 31 -6.07 -18.19 9.43
N GLU A 32 -6.22 -18.74 10.63
CA GLU A 32 -6.92 -20.00 10.93
C GLU A 32 -8.26 -20.22 10.19
N TYR A 33 -9.04 -19.15 9.95
CA TYR A 33 -10.29 -19.21 9.17
C TYR A 33 -10.46 -18.05 8.17
N GLN A 34 -9.44 -17.19 7.98
CA GLN A 34 -9.55 -15.93 7.24
C GLN A 34 -8.20 -15.51 6.63
N TYR A 35 -8.20 -14.46 5.81
CA TYR A 35 -6.97 -13.76 5.42
C TYR A 35 -6.76 -12.52 6.30
N VAL A 36 -5.52 -12.29 6.69
CA VAL A 36 -5.10 -11.04 7.33
C VAL A 36 -4.12 -10.30 6.44
N ILE A 37 -4.22 -8.97 6.43
CA ILE A 37 -3.33 -8.10 5.68
C ILE A 37 -2.41 -7.39 6.69
N LYS A 38 -1.10 -7.49 6.47
CA LYS A 38 -0.09 -6.87 7.35
C LYS A 38 0.89 -6.05 6.52
N TRP A 39 1.22 -4.86 7.00
CA TRP A 39 2.31 -4.06 6.45
C TRP A 39 3.65 -4.69 6.81
N LYS A 40 4.35 -5.23 5.80
CA LYS A 40 5.60 -5.99 5.98
C LYS A 40 6.84 -5.12 5.85
N ASN A 41 6.79 -4.19 4.90
CA ASN A 41 7.89 -3.30 4.59
C ASN A 41 7.35 -1.89 4.45
N ALA A 42 8.18 -0.92 4.81
CA ALA A 42 7.89 0.49 4.61
C ALA A 42 9.19 1.27 4.41
N ALA A 43 9.17 2.27 3.56
CA ALA A 43 10.26 3.19 3.29
C ALA A 43 9.83 4.61 3.65
N GLY A 44 10.74 5.39 4.25
CA GLY A 44 10.42 6.74 4.74
C GLY A 44 9.46 6.77 5.93
N ASN A 45 9.29 5.68 6.67
CA ASN A 45 8.41 5.61 7.84
C ASN A 45 8.91 6.51 8.98
N LEU A 46 8.00 7.21 9.66
CA LEU A 46 8.31 8.03 10.84
C LEU A 46 8.61 7.17 12.08
N ASN A 47 8.10 5.94 12.09
CA ASN A 47 8.18 5.02 13.22
C ASN A 47 7.86 3.59 12.76
N ASP A 48 8.05 2.63 13.65
CA ASP A 48 7.85 1.20 13.36
C ASP A 48 6.47 0.64 13.75
N ARG A 49 5.50 1.48 14.15
CA ARG A 49 4.18 1.00 14.60
C ARG A 49 3.39 0.35 13.48
N PHE A 50 3.68 0.67 12.21
CA PHE A 50 3.05 0.01 11.07
C PHE A 50 3.16 -1.52 11.12
N LYS A 51 4.26 -2.05 11.69
CA LYS A 51 4.51 -3.49 11.84
C LYS A 51 3.48 -4.19 12.73
N ARG A 52 2.78 -3.44 13.59
CA ARG A 52 1.74 -3.96 14.50
C ARG A 52 0.34 -3.92 13.89
N ILE A 53 0.17 -3.26 12.75
CA ILE A 53 -1.13 -3.14 12.10
C ILE A 53 -1.49 -4.47 11.44
N VAL A 54 -2.62 -5.03 11.85
CA VAL A 54 -3.23 -6.21 11.24
C VAL A 54 -4.63 -5.83 10.80
N LEU A 55 -4.93 -6.01 9.52
CA LEU A 55 -6.20 -5.64 8.91
C LEU A 55 -6.93 -6.89 8.41
N GLN A 56 -8.26 -6.84 8.48
CA GLN A 56 -9.14 -7.80 7.82
C GLN A 56 -9.56 -7.27 6.43
N SER A 57 -10.11 -8.14 5.60
CA SER A 57 -10.72 -7.75 4.32
C SER A 57 -11.74 -6.63 4.50
N GLY A 58 -11.60 -5.57 3.69
CA GLY A 58 -12.44 -4.37 3.73
C GLY A 58 -12.14 -3.39 4.87
N LYS A 59 -11.10 -3.60 5.69
CA LYS A 59 -10.72 -2.70 6.80
C LYS A 59 -9.43 -1.94 6.50
N GLY A 60 -9.45 -0.62 6.67
CA GLY A 60 -8.35 0.27 6.31
C GLY A 60 -8.05 0.28 4.80
N ILE A 61 -7.04 1.05 4.37
CA ILE A 61 -6.71 1.19 2.95
C ILE A 61 -6.37 -0.17 2.30
N ALA A 62 -5.44 -0.93 2.89
CA ALA A 62 -5.02 -2.20 2.31
C ALA A 62 -6.13 -3.26 2.31
N GLY A 63 -6.98 -3.30 3.33
CA GLY A 63 -8.12 -4.22 3.35
C GLY A 63 -9.17 -3.87 2.29
N ILE A 64 -9.39 -2.58 2.02
CA ILE A 64 -10.29 -2.12 0.95
C ILE A 64 -9.76 -2.56 -0.42
N VAL A 65 -8.49 -2.24 -0.73
CA VAL A 65 -7.85 -2.62 -2.00
C VAL A 65 -7.85 -4.14 -2.20
N PHE A 66 -7.50 -4.90 -1.15
CA PHE A 66 -7.53 -6.37 -1.20
C PHE A 66 -8.95 -6.91 -1.49
N LYS A 67 -9.98 -6.35 -0.84
CA LYS A 67 -11.36 -6.80 -1.02
C LYS A 67 -11.90 -6.51 -2.41
N THR A 68 -11.58 -5.35 -2.96
CA THR A 68 -12.16 -4.88 -4.22
C THR A 68 -11.33 -5.26 -5.44
N GLY A 69 -10.04 -5.55 -5.27
CA GLY A 69 -9.08 -5.67 -6.38
C GLY A 69 -8.90 -4.35 -7.14
N LYS A 70 -9.31 -3.22 -6.57
CA LYS A 70 -9.28 -1.91 -7.22
C LYS A 70 -8.33 -0.98 -6.51
N SER A 71 -7.62 -0.18 -7.29
CA SER A 71 -6.80 0.91 -6.81
C SER A 71 -7.63 1.96 -6.05
N VAL A 72 -7.01 2.61 -5.08
CA VAL A 72 -7.58 3.71 -4.28
C VAL A 72 -6.69 4.93 -4.45
N PHE A 73 -7.28 6.04 -4.90
CA PHE A 73 -6.64 7.34 -5.07
C PHE A 73 -7.28 8.35 -4.12
N ILE A 74 -6.46 8.98 -3.27
CA ILE A 74 -6.93 9.92 -2.24
C ILE A 74 -6.04 11.17 -2.27
N PRO A 75 -6.46 12.24 -2.97
CA PRO A 75 -5.71 13.50 -3.00
C PRO A 75 -5.83 14.31 -1.70
N SER A 76 -6.87 14.08 -0.89
CA SER A 76 -6.99 14.66 0.45
C SER A 76 -7.67 13.68 1.39
N ILE A 77 -6.92 13.22 2.40
CA ILE A 77 -7.41 12.32 3.46
C ILE A 77 -8.51 13.00 4.27
N TYR A 78 -8.38 14.29 4.52
CA TYR A 78 -9.39 15.06 5.25
C TYR A 78 -10.75 15.01 4.54
N GLN A 79 -10.76 15.23 3.21
CA GLN A 79 -11.97 15.18 2.41
C GLN A 79 -12.52 13.76 2.23
N TYR A 80 -11.64 12.76 2.14
CA TYR A 80 -12.04 11.37 1.89
C TYR A 80 -12.58 10.66 3.15
N VAL A 81 -11.93 10.84 4.29
CA VAL A 81 -12.26 10.11 5.54
C VAL A 81 -13.11 10.96 6.48
N GLY A 82 -12.81 12.26 6.58
CA GLY A 82 -13.23 13.11 7.70
C GLY A 82 -12.45 12.80 8.99
N ALA A 83 -12.29 13.78 9.88
CA ALA A 83 -11.49 13.64 11.10
C ALA A 83 -11.98 12.49 12.00
N ASP A 84 -13.30 12.34 12.14
CA ASP A 84 -13.92 11.39 13.06
C ASP A 84 -13.70 9.93 12.66
N ASN A 85 -13.42 9.63 11.38
CA ASN A 85 -13.25 8.26 10.91
C ASN A 85 -11.78 7.83 10.78
N LEU A 86 -10.83 8.70 11.12
CA LEU A 86 -9.40 8.45 10.88
C LEU A 86 -8.87 7.22 11.64
N PHE A 87 -9.49 6.88 12.77
CA PHE A 87 -9.15 5.69 13.55
C PHE A 87 -9.33 4.37 12.76
N ASN A 88 -10.16 4.35 11.72
CA ASN A 88 -10.33 3.20 10.83
C ASN A 88 -9.14 3.00 9.86
N TYR A 89 -8.21 3.96 9.80
CA TYR A 89 -7.09 4.01 8.86
C TYR A 89 -5.76 4.14 9.60
N PRO A 90 -5.32 3.10 10.32
CA PRO A 90 -4.18 3.20 11.25
C PRO A 90 -2.85 3.56 10.57
N ILE A 91 -2.64 3.18 9.30
CA ILE A 91 -1.42 3.54 8.56
C ILE A 91 -1.36 5.06 8.29
N VAL A 92 -2.50 5.66 7.97
CA VAL A 92 -2.64 7.09 7.70
C VAL A 92 -2.33 7.87 8.98
N GLN A 93 -2.88 7.43 10.12
CA GLN A 93 -2.63 8.07 11.41
C GLN A 93 -1.17 7.89 11.88
N SER A 94 -0.63 6.68 11.78
CA SER A 94 0.74 6.37 12.22
C SER A 94 1.78 7.20 11.48
N GLU A 95 1.61 7.37 10.17
CA GLU A 95 2.58 8.00 9.28
C GLU A 95 2.25 9.45 8.90
N LYS A 96 1.15 9.98 9.45
CA LYS A 96 0.64 11.34 9.22
C LYS A 96 0.39 11.63 7.73
N LEU A 97 -0.15 10.66 7.01
CA LEU A 97 -0.44 10.81 5.57
C LEU A 97 -1.63 11.75 5.36
N LYS A 98 -1.52 12.60 4.35
CA LYS A 98 -2.54 13.57 3.95
C LYS A 98 -3.03 13.39 2.52
N SER A 99 -2.23 12.75 1.66
CA SER A 99 -2.67 12.25 0.36
C SER A 99 -1.94 10.93 0.04
N LEU A 100 -2.59 10.02 -0.68
CA LEU A 100 -2.02 8.71 -0.99
C LEU A 100 -2.67 8.03 -2.20
N GLY A 101 -1.94 7.11 -2.79
CA GLY A 101 -2.43 6.10 -3.72
C GLY A 101 -2.12 4.70 -3.19
N ALA A 102 -3.02 3.76 -3.42
CA ALA A 102 -2.81 2.36 -3.09
C ALA A 102 -3.31 1.47 -4.23
N VAL A 103 -2.51 0.47 -4.61
CA VAL A 103 -2.76 -0.39 -5.76
C VAL A 103 -2.67 -1.87 -5.37
N PRO A 104 -3.51 -2.74 -5.95
CA PRO A 104 -3.42 -4.17 -5.71
C PRO A 104 -2.15 -4.72 -6.36
N LEU A 105 -1.51 -5.67 -5.68
CA LEU A 105 -0.42 -6.47 -6.25
C LEU A 105 -0.95 -7.88 -6.48
N TRP A 106 -0.95 -8.29 -7.74
CA TRP A 106 -1.47 -9.58 -8.18
C TRP A 106 -0.37 -10.65 -8.17
N ASN A 107 -0.77 -11.85 -7.76
CA ASN A 107 -0.04 -13.08 -8.01
C ASN A 107 -1.03 -14.06 -8.64
N ASP A 108 -0.94 -14.19 -9.96
CA ASP A 108 -1.95 -14.84 -10.79
C ASP A 108 -3.35 -14.23 -10.54
N ALA A 109 -4.40 -15.03 -10.42
CA ALA A 109 -5.78 -14.55 -10.29
C ALA A 109 -6.14 -13.99 -8.89
N ARG A 110 -5.16 -13.72 -8.02
CA ARG A 110 -5.41 -13.27 -6.62
C ARG A 110 -4.58 -12.06 -6.25
N VAL A 111 -5.21 -11.12 -5.54
CA VAL A 111 -4.51 -10.03 -4.89
C VAL A 111 -3.69 -10.61 -3.74
N ALA A 112 -2.37 -10.61 -3.88
CA ALA A 112 -1.43 -11.14 -2.89
C ALA A 112 -0.85 -10.06 -1.96
N GLY A 113 -1.01 -8.80 -2.34
CA GLY A 113 -0.55 -7.67 -1.54
C GLY A 113 -1.12 -6.34 -1.99
N VAL A 114 -0.71 -5.29 -1.31
CA VAL A 114 -1.07 -3.91 -1.62
C VAL A 114 0.19 -3.05 -1.54
N LEU A 115 0.45 -2.28 -2.58
CA LEU A 115 1.48 -1.25 -2.58
C LEU A 115 0.81 0.10 -2.30
N LEU A 116 1.38 0.86 -1.37
CA LEU A 116 0.91 2.20 -1.02
C LEU A 116 2.05 3.20 -1.20
N GLY A 117 1.77 4.30 -1.89
CA GLY A 117 2.60 5.50 -1.92
C GLY A 117 1.84 6.67 -1.32
N GLY A 118 2.47 7.45 -0.45
CA GLY A 118 1.80 8.51 0.29
C GLY A 118 2.67 9.72 0.59
N PHE A 119 1.98 10.82 0.87
CA PHE A 119 2.54 12.12 1.21
C PHE A 119 1.97 12.63 2.52
N ARG A 120 2.76 13.42 3.25
CA ARG A 120 2.37 14.12 4.49
C ARG A 120 1.78 15.50 4.21
N GLU A 121 1.64 15.85 2.94
CA GLU A 121 0.95 17.01 2.41
C GLU A 121 -0.27 16.60 1.56
N GLU A 122 -1.27 17.47 1.52
CA GLU A 122 -2.45 17.26 0.68
C GLU A 122 -2.13 17.53 -0.79
N GLN A 123 -2.89 16.94 -1.70
CA GLN A 123 -2.85 17.16 -3.15
C GLN A 123 -1.53 16.80 -3.85
N LEU A 124 -0.51 16.32 -3.12
CA LEU A 124 0.73 15.84 -3.73
C LEU A 124 0.59 14.50 -4.44
N MET A 125 -0.30 13.61 -3.96
CA MET A 125 -0.68 12.45 -4.74
C MET A 125 -1.49 12.91 -5.95
N THR A 126 -0.86 12.94 -7.12
CA THR A 126 -1.50 13.30 -8.39
C THR A 126 -1.97 12.07 -9.16
N GLU A 127 -2.86 12.27 -10.14
CA GLU A 127 -3.28 11.18 -11.03
C GLU A 127 -2.12 10.62 -11.87
N ALA A 128 -1.13 11.44 -12.22
CA ALA A 128 0.05 10.97 -12.96
C ALA A 128 0.85 9.98 -12.11
N MET A 129 1.10 10.33 -10.85
CA MET A 129 1.76 9.43 -9.89
C MET A 129 0.92 8.18 -9.63
N MET A 130 -0.41 8.30 -9.67
CA MET A 130 -1.30 7.14 -9.53
C MET A 130 -1.14 6.17 -10.70
N ARG A 131 -1.12 6.69 -11.93
CA ARG A 131 -0.87 5.88 -13.15
C ARG A 131 0.52 5.23 -13.11
N ASP A 132 1.54 5.96 -12.65
CA ASP A 132 2.89 5.40 -12.50
C ASP A 132 2.94 4.28 -11.46
N LEU A 133 2.23 4.44 -10.34
CA LEU A 133 2.11 3.43 -9.28
C LEU A 133 1.38 2.17 -9.78
N GLU A 134 0.31 2.34 -10.55
CA GLU A 134 -0.39 1.24 -11.22
C GLU A 134 0.51 0.53 -12.22
N ALA A 135 1.20 1.26 -13.09
CA ALA A 135 2.14 0.68 -14.06
C ALA A 135 3.28 -0.08 -13.36
N LEU A 136 3.73 0.40 -12.19
CA LEU A 136 4.69 -0.31 -11.37
C LEU A 136 4.12 -1.62 -10.83
N ALA A 137 2.91 -1.61 -10.27
CA ALA A 137 2.25 -2.81 -9.79
C ALA A 137 2.04 -3.88 -10.87
N HIS A 138 1.66 -3.47 -12.09
CA HIS A 138 1.50 -4.40 -13.23
C HIS A 138 2.81 -5.02 -13.70
N ARG A 139 3.94 -4.31 -13.58
CA ARG A 139 5.28 -4.88 -13.86
C ARG A 139 5.73 -5.88 -12.81
N GLY A 140 5.07 -5.87 -11.65
CA GLY A 140 5.43 -6.68 -10.49
C GLY A 140 6.41 -5.96 -9.57
N ILE A 141 6.46 -6.44 -8.33
CA ILE A 141 7.41 -6.00 -7.29
C ILE A 141 7.94 -7.25 -6.58
N GLY A 142 9.26 -7.41 -6.50
CA GLY A 142 9.89 -8.65 -6.04
C GLY A 142 9.37 -9.91 -6.73
N GLU A 143 8.73 -10.82 -5.97
CA GLU A 143 8.19 -12.10 -6.47
C GLU A 143 6.74 -11.98 -6.98
N LEU A 144 6.08 -10.84 -6.76
CA LEU A 144 4.70 -10.61 -7.16
C LEU A 144 4.69 -10.26 -8.65
N ASN A 145 4.18 -11.17 -9.48
CA ASN A 145 4.34 -11.12 -10.93
C ASN A 145 3.45 -10.08 -11.64
N GLY A 146 2.56 -9.40 -10.91
CA GLY A 146 1.72 -8.30 -11.42
C GLY A 146 0.67 -8.71 -12.44
N LYS A 147 0.54 -10.02 -12.74
CA LYS A 147 -0.38 -10.53 -13.76
C LYS A 147 -1.77 -10.73 -13.18
N GLU A 148 -2.74 -9.98 -13.69
CA GLU A 148 -4.15 -10.31 -13.57
C GLU A 148 -4.49 -11.35 -14.66
N VAL A 149 -5.17 -12.44 -14.30
CA VAL A 149 -5.66 -13.40 -15.31
C VAL A 149 -6.98 -12.84 -15.85
N MET A 150 -6.96 -12.40 -17.12
CA MET A 150 -8.15 -11.97 -17.87
C MET A 150 -9.16 -13.11 -18.05
#